data_AF-K9RR28-F1
#
_entry.id   AF-K9RR28-F1
#
_cell.length_a   1.000
_cell.length_b   1.000
_cell.length_c   1.000
_cell.angle_alpha   90.00
_cell.angle_beta   90.00
_cell.angle_gamma   90.00
#
_symmetry.space_group_name_H-M   'P 1'
#
loop_
_entity.id
_entity.type
_entity.pdbx_description
1 polymer ?
#
loop_
_entity_poly.entity_id
_entity_poly.type
_entity_poly.pdbx_seq_one_letter_code
_entity_poly.pdbx_strand_id
1 'polypeptide(L)'
;MLATANIPASVELSVGSYVELCFAVVGQTLPADHGYGLYSAIVHRCPEIHERKGLSILTIAGIPDRQGKIFLTARSHLRIRLPYDSLPMVYHLAGKQLSIGSHAIRLGIPQIFMVSPADRLHARIVTIKNHQEPESFLEAARLQLAALGIVGEAIVPLDAQGKPDRKTIKIKTYSVVGFGLEVSGLSAEDSIRLQILGLGGKHRMGCGIFVPMRVF
;
A
#
# COMPACT_ATOMS: atom_id res chain seq x y z
N MET A 1 31.77 4.73 -11.70
CA MET A 1 31.81 4.07 -10.38
C MET A 1 30.38 3.68 -10.05
N LEU A 2 29.96 2.49 -10.50
CA LEU A 2 28.58 2.00 -10.44
C LEU A 2 28.28 1.57 -9.00
N ALA A 3 27.32 2.23 -8.35
CA ALA A 3 26.79 1.79 -7.08
C ALA A 3 25.90 0.57 -7.31
N THR A 4 26.41 -0.61 -6.98
CA THR A 4 25.66 -1.85 -6.88
C THR A 4 24.51 -1.66 -5.90
N ALA A 5 23.28 -1.70 -6.41
CA ALA A 5 22.10 -1.78 -5.58
C ALA A 5 22.21 -3.08 -4.76
N ASN A 6 22.27 -2.94 -3.44
CA ASN A 6 22.32 -4.04 -2.51
C ASN A 6 20.94 -4.72 -2.54
N ILE A 7 20.78 -5.71 -3.43
CA ILE A 7 19.61 -6.59 -3.47
C ILE A 7 19.66 -7.37 -2.15
N PRO A 8 18.67 -7.25 -1.25
CA PRO A 8 18.67 -8.05 -0.05
C PRO A 8 18.62 -9.53 -0.46
N ALA A 9 19.46 -10.34 0.21
CA ALA A 9 19.47 -11.79 0.08
C ALA A 9 18.04 -12.34 0.03
N SER A 10 17.81 -13.28 -0.90
CA SER A 10 16.54 -13.95 -1.15
C SER A 10 15.80 -14.25 0.16
N VAL A 11 14.80 -13.42 0.48
CA VAL A 11 13.88 -13.71 1.57
C VAL A 11 13.05 -14.89 1.07
N GLU A 12 13.32 -16.09 1.58
CA GLU A 12 12.41 -17.23 1.43
C GLU A 12 11.09 -16.85 2.12
N LEU A 13 10.15 -16.33 1.32
CA LEU A 13 8.82 -16.01 1.76
C LEU A 13 8.03 -17.32 1.84
N SER A 14 7.90 -17.88 3.04
CA SER A 14 6.99 -19.00 3.26
C SER A 14 5.53 -18.51 3.25
N VAL A 15 4.65 -19.26 2.60
CA VAL A 15 3.20 -19.03 2.68
C VAL A 15 2.78 -19.15 4.15
N GLY A 16 2.27 -18.05 4.71
CA GLY A 16 1.91 -17.94 6.14
C GLY A 16 2.83 -17.09 7.00
N SER A 17 3.95 -16.60 6.46
CA SER A 17 4.82 -15.64 7.17
C SER A 17 4.22 -14.23 7.28
N TYR A 18 3.21 -13.89 6.46
CA TYR A 18 2.57 -12.57 6.41
C TYR A 18 1.06 -12.65 6.56
N VAL A 19 0.51 -11.64 7.23
CA VAL A 19 -0.93 -11.47 7.47
C VAL A 19 -1.36 -10.03 7.19
N GLU A 20 -2.66 -9.84 6.96
CA GLU A 20 -3.30 -8.53 6.87
C GLU A 20 -4.22 -8.32 8.08
N LEU A 21 -3.87 -7.36 8.94
CA LEU A 21 -4.73 -6.90 10.03
C LEU A 21 -5.69 -5.84 9.48
N CYS A 22 -6.98 -6.08 9.62
CA CYS A 22 -8.05 -5.24 9.11
C CYS A 22 -8.87 -4.67 10.27
N PHE A 23 -8.67 -3.38 10.56
CA PHE A 23 -9.40 -2.66 11.59
C PHE A 23 -10.61 -1.96 10.96
N ALA A 24 -11.80 -2.19 11.51
CA ALA A 24 -12.94 -1.34 11.22
C ALA A 24 -12.63 0.12 11.62
N VAL A 25 -12.98 1.08 10.76
CA VAL A 25 -12.71 2.50 11.01
C VAL A 25 -14.02 3.21 11.27
N VAL A 26 -14.13 3.83 12.44
CA VAL A 26 -15.26 4.69 12.81
C VAL A 26 -14.80 6.14 12.76
N GLY A 27 -15.50 6.96 11.99
CA GLY A 27 -15.22 8.38 11.82
C GLY A 27 -16.11 8.97 10.72
N GLN A 28 -15.95 10.26 10.42
CA GLN A 28 -16.76 10.94 9.41
C GLN A 28 -16.03 11.10 8.09
N THR A 29 -14.86 11.75 8.12
CA THR A 29 -14.09 12.08 6.91
C THR A 29 -12.59 11.96 7.12
N LEU A 30 -11.85 11.75 6.03
CA LEU A 30 -10.40 11.88 5.96
C LEU A 30 -10.01 12.67 4.70
N PRO A 31 -8.82 13.31 4.67
CA PRO A 31 -8.24 13.80 3.42
C PRO A 31 -8.10 12.65 2.40
N ALA A 32 -8.30 12.92 1.12
CA ALA A 32 -8.17 11.89 0.07
C ALA A 32 -6.74 11.35 -0.09
N ASP A 33 -5.74 12.12 0.35
CA ASP A 33 -4.31 11.82 0.33
C ASP A 33 -3.72 11.53 1.73
N HIS A 34 -4.55 11.08 2.68
CA HIS A 34 -4.19 10.89 4.09
C HIS A 34 -3.05 9.88 4.38
N GLY A 35 -2.44 9.24 3.39
CA GLY A 35 -1.44 8.18 3.58
C GLY A 35 -0.28 8.57 4.51
N TYR A 36 0.29 9.76 4.34
CA TYR A 36 1.34 10.26 5.24
C TYR A 36 0.81 10.59 6.64
N GLY A 37 -0.36 11.24 6.73
CA GLY A 37 -0.96 11.61 8.01
C GLY A 37 -1.36 10.40 8.84
N LEU A 38 -1.90 9.36 8.20
CA LEU A 38 -2.24 8.08 8.80
C LEU A 38 -0.98 7.36 9.32
N TYR A 39 0.05 7.26 8.47
CA TYR A 39 1.35 6.72 8.89
C TYR A 39 1.90 7.44 10.13
N SER A 40 1.91 8.77 10.08
CA SER A 40 2.37 9.60 11.19
C SER A 40 1.56 9.30 12.46
N ALA A 41 0.23 9.30 12.38
CA ALA A 41 -0.63 9.03 13.54
C ALA A 41 -0.39 7.64 14.15
N ILE A 42 -0.12 6.63 13.32
CA ILE A 42 0.21 5.28 13.75
C ILE A 42 1.56 5.25 14.47
N VAL A 43 2.61 5.85 13.88
CA VAL A 43 3.95 5.90 14.50
C VAL A 43 3.95 6.63 15.84
N HIS A 44 3.14 7.67 16.01
CA HIS A 44 3.01 8.35 17.31
C HIS A 44 2.46 7.43 18.42
N ARG A 45 1.68 6.40 18.05
CA ARG A 45 1.13 5.42 19.00
C ARG A 45 1.96 4.16 19.12
N CYS A 46 2.67 3.80 18.07
CA CYS A 46 3.51 2.62 18.00
C CYS A 46 4.81 2.99 17.25
N PRO A 47 5.80 3.58 17.94
CA PRO A 47 7.04 4.06 17.32
C PRO A 47 7.83 2.96 16.60
N GLU A 48 7.77 1.73 17.11
CA GLU A 48 8.45 0.54 16.57
C GLU A 48 8.11 0.26 15.09
N ILE A 49 6.93 0.68 14.62
CA ILE A 49 6.53 0.56 13.20
C ILE A 49 7.47 1.34 12.26
N HIS A 50 8.15 2.38 12.76
CA HIS A 50 9.06 3.18 11.96
C HIS A 50 10.22 2.35 11.39
N GLU A 51 10.77 1.45 12.20
CA GLU A 51 11.96 0.66 11.89
C GLU A 51 11.61 -0.72 11.34
N ARG A 52 10.38 -1.19 11.55
CA ARG A 52 9.93 -2.51 11.09
C ARG A 52 9.89 -2.60 9.56
N LYS A 53 10.70 -3.51 9.01
CA LYS A 53 10.70 -3.86 7.58
C LYS A 53 9.53 -4.79 7.25
N GLY A 54 9.14 -4.83 5.98
CA GLY A 54 8.04 -5.68 5.52
C GLY A 54 6.64 -5.21 5.96
N LEU A 55 6.50 -4.05 6.60
CA LEU A 55 5.21 -3.51 6.99
C LEU A 55 4.68 -2.54 5.93
N SER A 56 3.44 -2.76 5.51
CA SER A 56 2.72 -1.95 4.53
C SER A 56 1.38 -1.48 5.10
N ILE A 57 1.05 -0.20 4.93
CA ILE A 57 -0.20 0.39 5.43
C ILE A 57 -1.04 0.81 4.24
N LEU A 58 -2.16 0.13 4.02
CA LEU A 58 -3.05 0.39 2.90
C LEU A 58 -3.86 1.67 3.14
N THR A 59 -4.13 2.40 2.06
CA THR A 59 -5.02 3.56 2.09
C THR A 59 -6.42 3.15 2.54
N ILE A 60 -7.01 3.92 3.46
CA ILE A 60 -8.39 3.71 3.89
C ILE A 60 -9.31 4.17 2.76
N ALA A 61 -10.14 3.26 2.25
CA ALA A 61 -11.12 3.58 1.22
C ALA A 61 -12.33 4.31 1.81
N GLY A 62 -12.93 5.21 1.02
CA GLY A 62 -14.16 5.93 1.35
C GLY A 62 -14.77 6.52 0.07
N ILE A 63 -15.92 7.18 0.22
CA ILE A 63 -16.62 7.81 -0.90
C ILE A 63 -16.02 9.20 -1.11
N PRO A 64 -15.43 9.52 -2.27
CA PRO A 64 -14.82 10.83 -2.51
C PRO A 64 -15.89 11.92 -2.54
N ASP A 65 -15.63 13.03 -1.83
CA ASP A 65 -16.46 14.24 -1.90
C ASP A 65 -16.16 15.11 -3.14
N ARG A 66 -15.12 14.73 -3.89
CA ARG A 66 -14.55 15.46 -5.05
C ARG A 66 -14.00 16.85 -4.71
N GLN A 67 -13.77 17.13 -3.43
CA GLN A 67 -13.22 18.37 -2.88
C GLN A 67 -12.00 18.10 -1.97
N GLY A 68 -11.37 16.93 -2.13
CA GLY A 68 -10.12 16.57 -1.44
C GLY A 68 -10.33 15.77 -0.16
N LYS A 69 -11.54 15.29 0.12
CA LYS A 69 -11.83 14.38 1.24
C LYS A 69 -12.52 13.11 0.76
N ILE A 70 -12.58 12.15 1.65
CA ILE A 70 -13.42 10.96 1.55
C ILE A 70 -14.37 10.93 2.74
N PHE A 71 -15.62 10.55 2.50
CA PHE A 71 -16.56 10.14 3.53
C PHE A 71 -16.28 8.69 3.92
N LEU A 72 -16.11 8.47 5.22
CA LEU A 72 -15.94 7.13 5.77
C LEU A 72 -17.30 6.43 5.84
N THR A 73 -17.30 5.13 5.60
CA THR A 73 -18.49 4.27 5.61
C THR A 73 -18.24 3.06 6.48
N ALA A 74 -19.27 2.24 6.72
CA ALA A 74 -19.09 0.94 7.39
C ALA A 74 -18.11 0.00 6.66
N ARG A 75 -17.80 0.25 5.37
CA ARG A 75 -16.81 -0.52 4.59
C ARG A 75 -15.40 0.06 4.67
N SER A 76 -15.20 1.20 5.33
CA SER A 76 -13.89 1.82 5.50
C SER A 76 -13.08 1.06 6.56
N HIS A 77 -11.95 0.51 6.12
CA HIS A 77 -11.06 -0.27 6.97
C HIS A 77 -9.62 0.20 6.83
N LEU A 78 -8.91 0.25 7.95
CA LEU A 78 -7.45 0.35 7.98
C LEU A 78 -6.90 -1.05 7.84
N ARG A 79 -6.09 -1.28 6.80
CA ARG A 79 -5.45 -2.57 6.55
C ARG A 79 -3.95 -2.41 6.66
N ILE A 80 -3.33 -3.25 7.48
CA ILE A 80 -1.88 -3.27 7.67
C ILE A 80 -1.42 -4.68 7.33
N ARG A 81 -0.53 -4.80 6.35
CA ARG A 81 0.10 -6.07 5.95
C ARG A 81 1.49 -6.14 6.58
N LEU A 82 1.78 -7.22 7.27
CA LEU A 82 3.00 -7.36 8.07
C LEU A 82 3.40 -8.83 8.23
N PRO A 83 4.68 -9.09 8.57
CA PRO A 83 5.09 -10.39 9.08
C PRO A 83 4.28 -10.79 10.33
N TYR A 84 3.97 -12.08 10.46
CA TYR A 84 3.15 -12.62 11.54
C TYR A 84 3.71 -12.33 12.94
N ASP A 85 5.04 -12.40 13.10
CA ASP A 85 5.74 -12.10 14.35
C ASP A 85 5.59 -10.63 14.80
N SER A 86 5.16 -9.75 13.90
CA SER A 86 4.96 -8.31 14.16
C SER A 86 3.53 -8.01 14.60
N LEU A 87 2.67 -9.03 14.67
CA LEU A 87 1.25 -8.89 14.99
C LEU A 87 1.01 -8.26 16.37
N PRO A 88 1.68 -8.70 17.47
CA PRO A 88 1.43 -8.12 18.79
C PRO A 88 1.63 -6.60 18.83
N MET A 89 2.71 -6.13 18.19
CA MET A 89 3.06 -4.70 18.07
C MET A 89 1.90 -3.89 17.46
N VAL A 90 1.32 -4.36 16.35
CA VAL A 90 0.24 -3.65 15.65
C VAL A 90 -1.11 -3.82 16.34
N TYR A 91 -1.34 -4.95 17.02
CA TYR A 91 -2.61 -5.23 17.71
C TYR A 91 -2.94 -4.20 18.80
N HIS A 92 -1.92 -3.56 19.41
CA HIS A 92 -2.09 -2.47 20.38
C HIS A 92 -2.88 -1.25 19.86
N LEU A 93 -3.03 -1.12 18.53
CA LEU A 93 -3.86 -0.08 17.91
C LEU A 93 -5.38 -0.34 18.08
N ALA A 94 -5.78 -1.56 18.47
CA ALA A 94 -7.19 -1.91 18.65
C ALA A 94 -7.88 -0.99 19.67
N GLY A 95 -9.06 -0.48 19.31
CA GLY A 95 -9.85 0.43 20.15
C GLY A 95 -9.32 1.87 20.25
N LYS A 96 -8.12 2.14 19.71
CA LYS A 96 -7.45 3.45 19.83
C LYS A 96 -8.02 4.46 18.83
N GLN A 97 -8.00 5.72 19.23
CA GLN A 97 -8.24 6.85 18.32
C GLN A 97 -6.94 7.29 17.66
N LEU A 98 -6.98 7.61 16.37
CA LEU A 98 -5.90 8.25 15.61
C LEU A 98 -6.35 9.64 15.16
N SER A 99 -5.47 10.63 15.27
CA SER A 99 -5.70 11.99 14.79
C SER A 99 -4.87 12.24 13.53
N ILE A 100 -5.54 12.58 12.43
CA ILE A 100 -4.96 12.84 11.11
C ILE A 100 -5.30 14.29 10.73
N GLY A 101 -4.40 15.22 11.07
CA GLY A 101 -4.70 16.65 10.96
C GLY A 101 -5.87 17.03 11.88
N SER A 102 -6.88 17.69 11.34
CA SER A 102 -8.13 18.01 12.05
C SER A 102 -9.14 16.85 12.09
N HIS A 103 -8.82 15.71 11.48
CA HIS A 103 -9.70 14.55 11.43
C HIS A 103 -9.36 13.55 12.53
N ALA A 104 -10.38 12.88 13.07
CA ALA A 104 -10.21 11.82 14.06
C ALA A 104 -10.95 10.55 13.61
N ILE A 105 -10.29 9.41 13.79
CA ILE A 105 -10.88 8.09 13.56
C ILE A 105 -10.63 7.18 14.77
N ARG A 106 -11.55 6.28 15.05
CA ARG A 106 -11.38 5.22 16.03
C ARG A 106 -11.25 3.87 15.32
N LEU A 107 -10.27 3.09 15.75
CA LEU A 107 -10.04 1.74 15.25
C LEU A 107 -10.84 0.74 16.09
N GLY A 108 -11.54 -0.18 15.42
CA GLY A 108 -12.20 -1.32 16.05
C GLY A 108 -11.21 -2.41 16.47
N ILE A 109 -11.74 -3.58 16.83
CA ILE A 109 -10.93 -4.80 16.99
C ILE A 109 -10.57 -5.30 15.58
N PRO A 110 -9.29 -5.60 15.30
CA PRO A 110 -8.89 -6.06 13.98
C PRO A 110 -9.33 -7.51 13.74
N GLN A 111 -9.69 -7.80 12.50
CA GLN A 111 -9.71 -9.16 11.98
C GLN A 111 -8.36 -9.46 11.31
N ILE A 112 -7.92 -10.70 11.37
CA ILE A 112 -6.65 -11.15 10.79
C ILE A 112 -6.97 -12.00 9.56
N PHE A 113 -6.37 -11.65 8.43
CA PHE A 113 -6.54 -12.37 7.16
C PHE A 113 -5.20 -12.89 6.67
N MET A 114 -5.21 -14.09 6.09
CA MET A 114 -4.08 -14.60 5.33
C MET A 114 -4.01 -13.90 3.97
N VAL A 115 -2.80 -13.67 3.47
CA VAL A 115 -2.61 -13.21 2.09
C VAL A 115 -3.02 -14.36 1.16
N SER A 116 -3.93 -14.10 0.22
CA SER A 116 -4.45 -15.10 -0.71
C SER A 116 -3.96 -14.83 -2.14
N PRO A 117 -3.74 -15.88 -2.94
CA PRO A 117 -3.27 -15.72 -4.31
C PRO A 117 -4.36 -15.10 -5.20
N ALA A 118 -3.93 -14.40 -6.26
CA ALA A 118 -4.81 -13.82 -7.27
C ALA A 118 -4.10 -13.73 -8.62
N ASP A 119 -4.80 -14.00 -9.73
CA ASP A 119 -4.27 -13.87 -11.10
C ASP A 119 -3.99 -12.40 -11.47
N ARG A 120 -4.74 -11.48 -10.87
CA ARG A 120 -4.71 -10.04 -11.12
C ARG A 120 -4.62 -9.24 -9.83
N LEU A 121 -3.64 -8.35 -9.80
CA LEU A 121 -3.36 -7.46 -8.69
C LEU A 121 -3.36 -6.00 -9.16
N HIS A 122 -3.82 -5.11 -8.30
CA HIS A 122 -3.80 -3.67 -8.53
C HIS A 122 -3.18 -2.93 -7.34
N ALA A 123 -2.33 -1.94 -7.63
CA ALA A 123 -1.83 -0.98 -6.67
C ALA A 123 -2.39 0.41 -6.98
N ARG A 124 -3.02 1.04 -5.97
CA ARG A 124 -3.62 2.38 -6.11
C ARG A 124 -2.62 3.42 -6.61
N ILE A 125 -1.40 3.38 -6.10
CA ILE A 125 -0.31 4.25 -6.50
C ILE A 125 1.00 3.53 -6.22
N VAL A 126 1.93 3.55 -7.16
CA VAL A 126 3.31 3.09 -6.97
C VAL A 126 4.22 4.27 -7.25
N THR A 127 5.18 4.51 -6.35
CA THR A 127 6.16 5.60 -6.51
C THR A 127 7.54 5.02 -6.70
N ILE A 128 8.17 5.31 -7.84
CA ILE A 128 9.54 4.91 -8.16
C ILE A 128 10.38 6.18 -8.31
N LYS A 129 11.49 6.26 -7.57
CA LYS A 129 12.34 7.45 -7.53
C LYS A 129 12.88 7.76 -8.93
N ASN A 130 12.82 9.03 -9.35
CA ASN A 130 13.27 9.53 -10.66
C ASN A 130 12.49 9.06 -11.89
N HIS A 131 11.38 8.33 -11.72
CA HIS A 131 10.51 7.89 -12.82
C HIS A 131 9.12 8.51 -12.67
N GLN A 132 8.97 9.75 -13.13
CA GLN A 132 7.75 10.56 -12.95
C GLN A 132 6.89 10.66 -14.22
N GLU A 133 7.36 10.11 -15.33
CA GLU A 133 6.65 10.01 -16.61
C GLU A 133 6.16 8.57 -16.85
N PRO A 134 4.97 8.36 -17.43
CA PRO A 134 4.29 7.05 -17.49
C PRO A 134 5.15 5.93 -18.08
N GLU A 135 5.79 6.16 -19.22
CA GLU A 135 6.60 5.17 -19.93
C GLU A 135 7.84 4.83 -19.11
N SER A 136 8.55 5.85 -18.62
CA SER A 136 9.73 5.67 -17.77
C SER A 136 9.40 4.91 -16.48
N PHE A 137 8.21 5.14 -15.92
CA PHE A 137 7.72 4.48 -14.73
C PHE A 137 7.38 3.01 -15.01
N LEU A 138 6.68 2.74 -16.10
CA LEU A 138 6.26 1.38 -16.46
C LEU A 138 7.48 0.48 -16.70
N GLU A 139 8.48 0.98 -17.41
CA GLU A 139 9.75 0.25 -17.60
C GLU A 139 10.46 -0.04 -16.27
N ALA A 140 10.50 0.95 -15.37
CA ALA A 140 11.08 0.74 -14.04
C ALA A 140 10.28 -0.27 -13.19
N ALA A 141 8.96 -0.29 -13.31
CA ALA A 141 8.11 -1.27 -12.64
C ALA A 141 8.36 -2.69 -13.17
N ARG A 142 8.49 -2.86 -14.49
CA ARG A 142 8.85 -4.14 -15.12
C ARG A 142 10.21 -4.64 -14.68
N LEU A 143 11.21 -3.75 -14.61
CA LEU A 143 12.54 -4.10 -14.08
C LEU A 143 12.50 -4.56 -12.62
N GLN A 144 11.68 -3.93 -11.78
CA GLN A 144 11.52 -4.38 -10.39
C GLN A 144 10.79 -5.72 -10.28
N LEU A 145 9.75 -5.97 -11.08
CA LEU A 145 9.09 -7.28 -11.13
C LEU A 145 10.10 -8.37 -11.52
N ALA A 146 10.89 -8.14 -12.56
CA ALA A 146 11.94 -9.07 -12.99
C ALA A 146 13.01 -9.30 -11.91
N ALA A 147 13.43 -8.24 -11.20
CA ALA A 147 14.38 -8.36 -10.09
C ALA A 147 13.84 -9.16 -8.89
N LEU A 148 12.51 -9.21 -8.74
CA LEU A 148 11.82 -10.04 -7.75
C LEU A 148 11.53 -11.46 -8.26
N GLY A 149 11.90 -11.78 -9.50
CA GLY A 149 11.59 -13.07 -10.13
C GLY A 149 10.10 -13.25 -10.44
N ILE A 150 9.33 -12.16 -10.50
CA ILE A 150 7.89 -12.19 -10.76
C ILE A 150 7.63 -12.11 -12.26
N VAL A 151 6.87 -13.07 -12.78
CA VAL A 151 6.40 -13.06 -14.18
C VAL A 151 4.94 -12.61 -14.22
N GLY A 152 4.67 -11.54 -14.97
CA GLY A 152 3.33 -10.99 -15.16
C GLY A 152 3.32 -9.79 -16.10
N GLU A 153 2.15 -9.47 -16.64
CA GLU A 153 1.95 -8.31 -17.51
C GLU A 153 1.57 -7.08 -16.69
N ALA A 154 2.46 -6.09 -16.68
CA ALA A 154 2.24 -4.82 -16.01
C ALA A 154 1.70 -3.75 -16.97
N ILE A 155 0.65 -3.05 -16.54
CA ILE A 155 0.05 -1.91 -17.25
C ILE A 155 -0.21 -0.74 -16.29
N VAL A 156 -0.12 0.49 -16.82
CA VAL A 156 -0.66 1.68 -16.15
C VAL A 156 -2.09 1.87 -16.65
N PRO A 157 -3.12 1.74 -15.78
CA PRO A 157 -4.50 1.93 -16.20
C PRO A 157 -4.75 3.39 -16.60
N LEU A 158 -5.85 3.61 -17.30
CA LEU A 158 -6.31 4.96 -17.64
C LEU A 158 -7.26 5.50 -16.58
N ASP A 159 -7.21 6.80 -16.34
CA ASP A 159 -8.16 7.53 -15.51
C ASP A 159 -9.49 7.77 -16.25
N ALA A 160 -10.44 8.45 -15.58
CA ALA A 160 -11.75 8.75 -16.15
C ALA A 160 -11.71 9.67 -17.37
N GLN A 161 -10.56 10.30 -17.66
CA GLN A 161 -10.31 11.17 -18.80
C GLN A 161 -9.52 10.46 -19.91
N GLY A 162 -9.27 9.15 -19.77
CA GLY A 162 -8.51 8.36 -20.74
C GLY A 162 -6.99 8.65 -20.72
N LYS A 163 -6.47 9.26 -19.66
CA LYS A 163 -5.03 9.53 -19.49
C LYS A 163 -4.40 8.50 -18.55
N PRO A 164 -3.08 8.26 -18.60
CA PRO A 164 -2.42 7.40 -17.61
C PRO A 164 -2.78 7.82 -16.19
N ASP A 165 -3.17 6.88 -15.34
CA ASP A 165 -3.64 7.09 -13.96
C ASP A 165 -2.53 7.62 -13.04
N ARG A 166 -2.21 8.91 -13.25
CA ARG A 166 -1.17 9.66 -12.55
C ARG A 166 -1.74 10.23 -11.27
N LYS A 167 -1.09 9.91 -10.16
CA LYS A 167 -1.47 10.34 -8.82
C LYS A 167 -0.31 11.02 -8.11
N THR A 168 -0.66 11.79 -7.10
CA THR A 168 0.32 12.45 -6.24
C THR A 168 -0.03 12.16 -4.79
N ILE A 169 1.00 11.94 -3.97
CA ILE A 169 0.86 11.91 -2.51
C ILE A 169 1.63 13.08 -1.90
N LYS A 170 1.04 13.73 -0.89
CA LYS A 170 1.69 14.78 -0.13
C LYS A 170 2.41 14.19 1.08
N ILE A 171 3.71 14.48 1.21
CA ILE A 171 4.54 14.08 2.34
C ILE A 171 5.09 15.36 2.97
N LYS A 172 4.56 15.73 4.15
CA LYS A 172 4.88 17.01 4.79
C LYS A 172 4.73 18.20 3.81
N THR A 173 5.84 18.75 3.35
CA THR A 173 5.94 19.95 2.51
C THR A 173 6.16 19.64 1.03
N TYR A 174 6.42 18.38 0.64
CA TYR A 174 6.68 18.01 -0.74
C TYR A 174 5.68 16.98 -1.26
N SER A 175 5.60 16.88 -2.58
CA SER A 175 4.73 15.96 -3.29
C SER A 175 5.56 14.90 -4.01
N VAL A 176 5.06 13.66 -4.04
CA VAL A 176 5.66 12.56 -4.80
C VAL A 176 4.66 12.09 -5.84
N VAL A 177 5.10 12.07 -7.09
CA VAL A 177 4.35 11.54 -8.23
C VAL A 177 4.45 10.01 -8.24
N GLY A 178 3.35 9.36 -8.57
CA GLY A 178 3.29 7.93 -8.84
C GLY A 178 2.12 7.61 -9.78
N PHE A 179 1.98 6.34 -10.10
CA PHE A 179 0.95 5.88 -11.03
C PHE A 179 0.19 4.69 -10.45
N GLY A 180 -1.07 4.54 -10.84
CA GLY A 180 -1.75 3.25 -10.71
C GLY A 180 -0.97 2.17 -11.47
N LEU A 181 -1.00 0.94 -10.97
CA LEU A 181 -0.41 -0.19 -11.67
C LEU A 181 -1.28 -1.44 -11.50
N GLU A 182 -1.56 -2.09 -12.62
CA GLU A 182 -2.17 -3.41 -12.65
C GLU A 182 -1.15 -4.43 -13.14
N VAL A 183 -1.12 -5.60 -12.51
CA VAL A 183 -0.29 -6.72 -12.93
C VAL A 183 -1.18 -7.96 -13.06
N SER A 184 -1.15 -8.59 -14.23
CA SER A 184 -1.98 -9.73 -14.59
C SER A 184 -1.16 -10.93 -15.04
N GLY A 185 -1.79 -12.09 -15.16
CA GLY A 185 -1.11 -13.34 -15.56
C GLY A 185 -0.17 -13.87 -14.48
N LEU A 186 -0.43 -13.54 -13.21
CA LEU A 186 0.41 -13.96 -12.08
C LEU A 186 0.13 -15.41 -11.68
N SER A 187 1.21 -16.15 -11.40
CA SER A 187 1.09 -17.42 -10.69
C SER A 187 0.65 -17.20 -9.24
N ALA A 188 0.19 -18.25 -8.56
CA ALA A 188 -0.17 -18.16 -7.15
C ALA A 188 1.02 -17.67 -6.30
N GLU A 189 2.22 -18.19 -6.56
CA GLU A 189 3.45 -17.80 -5.87
C GLU A 189 3.82 -16.34 -6.14
N ASP A 190 3.83 -15.93 -7.40
CA ASP A 190 4.18 -14.56 -7.81
C ASP A 190 3.21 -13.52 -7.29
N SER A 191 1.91 -13.86 -7.25
CA SER A 191 0.89 -12.99 -6.70
C SER A 191 1.06 -12.78 -5.18
N ILE A 192 1.42 -13.83 -4.44
CA ILE A 192 1.73 -13.72 -3.01
C ILE A 192 3.00 -12.88 -2.81
N ARG A 193 4.05 -13.16 -3.59
CA ARG A 193 5.31 -12.42 -3.55
C ARG A 193 5.10 -10.93 -3.82
N LEU A 194 4.34 -10.57 -4.86
CA LEU A 194 4.03 -9.17 -5.20
C LEU A 194 3.19 -8.48 -4.11
N GLN A 195 2.22 -9.19 -3.51
CA GLN A 195 1.44 -8.65 -2.39
C GLN A 195 2.32 -8.38 -1.16
N ILE A 196 3.25 -9.27 -0.85
CA ILE A 196 4.11 -9.13 0.34
C ILE A 196 5.15 -8.03 0.15
N LEU A 197 5.88 -8.05 -0.98
CA LEU A 197 7.02 -7.18 -1.21
C LEU A 197 6.62 -5.80 -1.76
N GLY A 198 5.55 -5.75 -2.54
CA GLY A 198 5.15 -4.55 -3.26
C GLY A 198 6.17 -4.12 -4.32
N LEU A 199 5.95 -2.94 -4.90
CA LEU A 199 6.89 -2.27 -5.80
C LEU A 199 7.16 -0.85 -5.33
N GLY A 200 8.30 -0.30 -5.75
CA GLY A 200 8.69 1.07 -5.42
C GLY A 200 8.90 1.27 -3.91
N GLY A 201 8.60 2.47 -3.43
CA GLY A 201 8.78 2.84 -2.03
C GLY A 201 7.51 3.33 -1.33
N LYS A 202 7.69 3.82 -0.10
CA LYS A 202 6.64 4.44 0.72
C LYS A 202 5.46 3.51 1.04
N HIS A 203 5.72 2.21 1.22
CA HIS A 203 4.71 1.20 1.56
C HIS A 203 3.95 1.48 2.85
N ARG A 204 4.59 2.11 3.84
CA ARG A 204 3.91 2.55 5.06
C ARG A 204 3.00 3.78 4.86
N MET A 205 2.96 4.37 3.68
CA MET A 205 2.13 5.53 3.34
C MET A 205 1.10 5.22 2.25
N GLY A 206 0.84 3.93 1.96
CA GLY A 206 -0.17 3.50 0.98
C GLY A 206 0.33 3.39 -0.47
N CYS A 207 1.62 3.56 -0.72
CA CYS A 207 2.20 3.38 -2.06
C CYS A 207 2.74 1.97 -2.26
N GLY A 208 2.74 1.46 -3.48
CA GLY A 208 3.42 0.21 -3.82
C GLY A 208 2.74 -1.05 -3.33
N ILE A 209 1.54 -0.95 -2.76
CA ILE A 209 0.83 -2.08 -2.15
C ILE A 209 -0.19 -2.63 -3.13
N PHE A 210 -0.07 -3.93 -3.42
CA PHE A 210 -0.94 -4.64 -4.33
C PHE A 210 -2.07 -5.35 -3.57
N VAL A 211 -3.27 -5.30 -4.13
CA VAL A 211 -4.46 -6.02 -3.64
C VAL A 211 -5.12 -6.77 -4.80
N PRO A 212 -5.78 -7.91 -4.52
CA PRO A 212 -6.57 -8.62 -5.53
C PRO A 212 -7.58 -7.70 -6.20
N MET A 213 -7.55 -7.69 -7.53
CA MET A 213 -8.59 -7.02 -8.31
C MET A 213 -9.86 -7.86 -8.16
N ARG A 214 -10.89 -7.30 -7.53
CA ARG A 214 -12.19 -7.98 -7.50
C ARG A 214 -12.76 -7.92 -8.92
N VAL A 215 -12.86 -9.08 -9.55
CA VAL A 215 -13.72 -9.24 -10.73
C VAL A 215 -15.14 -9.03 -10.22
N PHE A 216 -15.78 -7.95 -10.66
CA PHE A 216 -17.19 -7.69 -10.37
C PHE A 216 -18.08 -8.50 -11.30
#